data_AF-A0A5J6WNH3-F1
#
_entry.id   AF-A0A5J6WNH3-F1
#
_cell.length_a   1.000
_cell.length_b   1.000
_cell.length_c   1.000
_cell.angle_alpha   90.00
_cell.angle_beta   90.00
_cell.angle_gamma   90.00
#
_symmetry.space_group_name_H-M   'P 1'
#
loop_
_entity.id
_entity.type
_entity.pdbx_description
1 polymer ?
#
loop_
_entity_poly.entity_id
_entity_poly.type
_entity_poly.pdbx_seq_one_letter_code
_entity_poly.pdbx_strand_id
1 'polypeptide(L)'
;MEMYDSVNVFGEKLALCGEDPITGFYRDGACNTCSQDAGSHTVCIEVSVEFLEYSRFKGNDLSTAVPEAGFPGLRAGDRWCLCAMRWLQALEENMAPRVYLQRTHIKALEIVPMELLKRYSMDLS
;
A
#
# COMPACT_ATOMS: atom_id res chain seq x y z
N MET A 1 -5.21 -9.82 -17.96
CA MET A 1 -4.96 -9.36 -16.57
C MET A 1 -6.08 -9.94 -15.73
N GLU A 2 -5.87 -11.12 -15.15
CA GLU A 2 -6.86 -11.75 -14.29
C GLU A 2 -6.58 -11.34 -12.85
N MET A 3 -7.51 -10.61 -12.26
CA MET A 3 -7.42 -10.15 -10.88
C MET A 3 -7.60 -11.34 -9.93
N TYR A 4 -6.78 -11.39 -8.89
CA TYR A 4 -6.98 -12.38 -7.82
C TYR A 4 -8.20 -12.03 -6.98
N ASP A 5 -8.71 -13.00 -6.21
CA ASP A 5 -9.83 -12.79 -5.30
C ASP A 5 -9.58 -11.59 -4.39
N SER A 6 -10.53 -10.64 -4.41
CA SER A 6 -10.44 -9.38 -3.68
C SER A 6 -10.75 -9.58 -2.20
N VAL A 7 -9.78 -10.19 -1.50
CA VAL A 7 -9.86 -10.51 -0.07
C VAL A 7 -8.71 -9.89 0.72
N ASN A 8 -9.01 -9.47 1.95
CA ASN A 8 -8.04 -8.88 2.86
C ASN A 8 -7.17 -9.95 3.55
N VAL A 9 -6.20 -9.52 4.37
CA VAL A 9 -5.30 -10.43 5.11
C VAL A 9 -5.99 -11.37 6.11
N PHE A 10 -7.28 -11.16 6.41
CA PHE A 10 -8.10 -12.05 7.22
C PHE A 10 -8.93 -13.05 6.39
N GLY A 11 -8.85 -12.97 5.06
CA GLY A 11 -9.67 -13.77 4.14
C GLY A 11 -11.10 -13.24 3.98
N GLU A 12 -11.39 -12.04 4.46
CA GLU A 12 -12.69 -11.38 4.31
C GLU A 12 -12.70 -10.47 3.07
N LYS A 13 -13.84 -9.89 2.73
CA LYS A 13 -13.96 -8.94 1.62
C LYS A 13 -12.96 -7.78 1.79
N LEU A 14 -12.22 -7.46 0.72
CA LEU A 14 -11.29 -6.33 0.72
C LEU A 14 -12.05 -4.99 0.73
N ALA A 15 -11.73 -4.14 1.70
CA ALA A 15 -12.25 -2.78 1.76
C ALA A 15 -11.43 -1.82 0.90
N LEU A 16 -12.05 -0.72 0.45
CA LEU A 16 -11.36 0.34 -0.30
C LEU A 16 -10.25 0.97 0.53
N CYS A 17 -9.08 1.16 -0.08
CA CYS A 17 -7.95 1.84 0.50
C CYS A 17 -8.11 3.36 0.41
N GLY A 18 -8.31 3.92 -0.79
CA GLY A 18 -8.40 5.35 -1.04
C GLY A 18 -9.04 5.71 -2.38
N GLU A 19 -9.92 6.71 -2.37
CA GLU A 19 -10.66 7.18 -3.55
C GLU A 19 -10.30 8.62 -3.96
N ASP A 20 -9.73 9.40 -3.04
CA ASP A 20 -9.20 10.74 -3.29
C ASP A 20 -7.91 10.91 -2.47
N PRO A 21 -6.72 10.71 -3.08
CA PRO A 21 -6.51 10.27 -4.47
C PRO A 21 -6.92 8.79 -4.69
N ILE A 22 -7.36 8.47 -5.92
CA ILE A 22 -7.66 7.07 -6.28
C ILE A 22 -6.37 6.24 -6.33
N THR A 23 -6.36 5.12 -5.60
CA THR A 23 -5.19 4.25 -5.47
C THR A 23 -5.40 2.88 -6.12
N GLY A 24 -4.46 1.96 -5.90
CA GLY A 24 -4.50 0.60 -6.41
C GLY A 24 -3.80 0.45 -7.76
N PHE A 25 -3.24 -0.74 -8.02
CA PHE A 25 -2.63 -1.07 -9.31
C PHE A 25 -3.62 -0.90 -10.47
N TYR A 26 -4.88 -1.27 -10.25
CA TYR A 26 -5.98 -1.12 -11.20
C TYR A 26 -6.62 0.26 -11.22
N ARG A 27 -6.22 1.17 -10.31
CA ARG A 27 -6.89 2.47 -10.09
C ARG A 27 -8.40 2.31 -9.79
N ASP A 28 -8.73 1.32 -8.96
CA ASP A 28 -10.09 1.00 -8.50
C ASP A 28 -10.32 1.39 -7.02
N GLY A 29 -9.33 2.04 -6.40
CA GLY A 29 -9.36 2.45 -5.00
C GLY A 29 -9.07 1.33 -4.00
N ALA A 30 -8.86 0.09 -4.44
CA ALA A 30 -8.53 -1.06 -3.60
C ALA A 30 -7.11 -1.57 -3.89
N CYS A 31 -6.52 -2.30 -2.95
CA CYS A 31 -5.20 -2.90 -3.15
C CYS A 31 -5.26 -4.23 -3.91
N ASN A 32 -6.14 -4.28 -4.91
CA ASN A 32 -6.29 -5.41 -5.82
C ASN A 32 -5.02 -5.60 -6.66
N THR A 33 -4.69 -6.85 -6.94
CA THR A 33 -3.45 -7.21 -7.64
C THR A 33 -3.67 -8.39 -8.60
N CYS A 34 -2.62 -8.77 -9.34
CA CYS A 34 -2.57 -9.95 -10.20
C CYS A 34 -1.13 -10.37 -10.45
N SER A 35 -0.94 -11.41 -11.27
CA SER A 35 0.37 -11.88 -11.69
C SER A 35 1.22 -10.84 -12.45
N GLN A 36 0.62 -9.78 -13.00
CA GLN A 36 1.34 -8.72 -13.74
C GLN A 36 1.83 -7.58 -12.84
N ASP A 37 1.29 -7.47 -11.62
CA ASP A 37 1.71 -6.47 -10.65
C ASP A 37 2.97 -6.96 -9.89
N ALA A 38 4.12 -6.86 -10.57
CA ALA A 38 5.40 -7.31 -10.01
C ALA A 38 5.80 -6.58 -8.72
N GLY A 39 5.25 -5.39 -8.47
CA GLY A 39 5.47 -4.63 -7.24
C GLY A 39 4.64 -5.12 -6.06
N SER A 40 3.56 -5.88 -6.31
CA SER A 40 2.55 -6.27 -5.32
C SER A 40 2.04 -5.06 -4.54
N HIS A 41 1.27 -4.18 -5.20
CA HIS A 41 0.63 -3.01 -4.61
C HIS A 41 -0.54 -3.42 -3.70
N THR A 42 -0.23 -4.18 -2.66
CA THR A 42 -1.18 -4.94 -1.84
C THR A 42 -1.30 -4.41 -0.42
N VAL A 43 -0.39 -3.53 0.03
CA VAL A 43 -0.37 -2.96 1.39
C VAL A 43 -1.03 -1.59 1.41
N CYS A 44 -2.17 -1.46 2.06
CA CYS A 44 -2.83 -0.17 2.25
C CYS A 44 -2.19 0.58 3.41
N ILE A 45 -1.49 1.67 3.12
CA ILE A 45 -0.78 2.47 4.12
C ILE A 45 -1.53 3.78 4.44
N GLU A 46 -1.27 4.33 5.62
CA GLU A 46 -1.42 5.75 5.88
C GLU A 46 -0.10 6.45 5.54
N VAL A 47 -0.15 7.40 4.61
CA VAL A 47 1.02 8.15 4.19
C VAL A 47 1.41 9.14 5.29
N SER A 48 2.69 9.17 5.66
CA SER A 48 3.27 10.20 6.56
C SER A 48 4.34 11.01 5.84
N VAL A 49 4.71 12.17 6.42
CA VAL A 49 5.79 13.01 5.87
C VAL A 49 7.11 12.25 5.87
N GLU A 50 7.42 11.58 6.98
CA GLU A 50 8.66 10.83 7.18
C GLU A 50 8.79 9.68 6.17
N PHE A 51 7.69 8.95 5.92
CA PHE A 51 7.69 7.89 4.92
C PHE A 51 7.87 8.44 3.50
N LEU A 52 7.25 9.56 3.15
CA LEU A 52 7.41 10.18 1.83
C LEU A 52 8.85 10.62 1.57
N GLU A 53 9.50 11.24 2.56
CA GLU A 53 10.90 11.64 2.48
C GLU A 53 11.82 10.42 2.33
N TYR A 54 11.62 9.39 3.16
CA TYR A 54 12.35 8.12 3.07
C TYR A 54 12.17 7.46 1.69
N SER A 55 10.92 7.31 1.24
CA SER A 55 10.56 6.63 0.00
C SER A 55 11.20 7.34 -1.19
N ARG A 56 11.17 8.67 -1.22
CA ARG A 56 11.84 9.48 -2.24
C ARG A 56 13.35 9.26 -2.23
N PHE A 57 13.99 9.27 -1.06
CA PHE A 57 15.44 9.01 -0.93
C PHE A 57 15.84 7.60 -1.41
N LYS A 58 14.94 6.62 -1.27
CA LYS A 58 15.12 5.24 -1.77
C LYS A 58 14.69 5.03 -3.22
N GLY A 59 14.51 6.13 -3.97
CA GLY A 59 14.18 6.10 -5.40
C GLY A 59 12.73 5.70 -5.71
N ASN A 60 11.82 5.87 -4.75
CA ASN A 60 10.38 5.69 -4.93
C ASN A 60 9.67 7.01 -4.56
N ASP A 61 9.80 8.02 -5.41
CA ASP A 61 9.18 9.31 -5.16
C ASP A 61 7.66 9.22 -5.34
N LEU A 62 6.96 9.25 -4.21
CA LEU A 62 5.50 9.27 -4.14
C LEU A 62 4.96 10.68 -3.88
N SER A 63 5.82 11.69 -3.72
CA SER A 63 5.40 13.07 -3.41
C SER A 63 5.26 13.93 -4.66
N THR A 64 6.11 13.70 -5.66
CA THR A 64 6.11 14.47 -6.90
C THR A 64 4.97 14.00 -7.82
N ALA A 65 4.12 14.92 -8.26
CA ALA A 65 3.07 14.64 -9.23
C ALA A 65 3.67 14.21 -10.59
N VAL A 66 3.02 13.25 -11.24
CA VAL A 66 3.32 12.82 -12.61
C VAL A 66 2.02 12.90 -13.43
N PRO A 67 1.67 14.09 -13.97
CA PRO A 67 0.41 14.32 -14.66
C PRO A 67 0.17 13.38 -15.84
N GLU A 68 1.23 13.03 -16.57
CA GLU A 68 1.18 12.13 -17.74
C GLU A 68 0.76 10.70 -17.35
N ALA A 69 1.00 10.32 -16.09
CA ALA A 69 0.59 9.03 -15.51
C ALA A 69 -0.69 9.14 -14.67
N GLY A 70 -1.32 10.32 -14.61
CA GLY A 70 -2.48 10.58 -13.76
C GLY A 70 -2.19 10.45 -12.27
N PHE A 71 -0.93 10.61 -11.85
CA PHE A 71 -0.53 10.50 -10.45
C PHE A 71 -0.40 11.91 -9.83
N PRO A 72 -1.22 12.26 -8.83
CA PRO A 72 -1.27 13.64 -8.30
C PRO A 72 -0.11 13.98 -7.36
N GLY A 73 0.70 12.98 -6.96
CA GLY A 73 1.61 13.11 -5.82
C GLY A 73 0.83 13.01 -4.50
N LEU A 74 1.40 12.32 -3.53
CA LEU A 74 0.78 12.05 -2.24
C LEU A 74 1.21 13.07 -1.19
N ARG A 75 0.39 13.19 -0.16
CA ARG A 75 0.60 14.02 1.04
C ARG A 75 0.36 13.18 2.29
N ALA A 76 0.86 13.66 3.42
CA ALA A 76 0.57 13.03 4.69
C ALA A 76 -0.95 13.00 4.97
N GLY A 77 -1.44 11.87 5.47
CA GLY A 77 -2.86 11.59 5.67
C GLY A 77 -3.54 10.88 4.49
N ASP A 78 -2.93 10.87 3.30
CA ASP A 78 -3.44 10.09 2.17
C ASP A 78 -3.39 8.59 2.48
N ARG A 79 -4.25 7.82 1.80
CA ARG A 79 -4.22 6.37 1.82
C ARG A 79 -3.77 5.84 0.48
N TRP A 80 -2.83 4.91 0.49
CA TRP A 80 -2.22 4.43 -0.75
C TRP A 80 -1.90 2.93 -0.70
N CYS A 81 -2.11 2.24 -1.81
CA CYS A 81 -1.66 0.87 -2.00
C CYS A 81 -0.19 0.86 -2.39
N LEU A 82 0.67 0.59 -1.41
CA LEU A 82 2.11 0.51 -1.55
C LEU A 82 2.53 -0.91 -1.97
N CYS A 83 3.60 -1.01 -2.76
CA CYS A 83 4.30 -2.26 -3.01
C CYS A 83 4.71 -2.93 -1.69
N ALA A 84 4.33 -4.20 -1.48
CA ALA A 84 4.67 -4.95 -0.28
C ALA A 84 6.18 -4.99 -0.01
N MET A 85 7.00 -5.13 -1.06
CA MET A 85 8.47 -5.08 -0.95
C MET A 85 8.98 -3.71 -0.48
N ARG A 86 8.35 -2.60 -0.90
CA ARG A 86 8.72 -1.25 -0.45
C ARG A 86 8.32 -1.01 1.00
N TRP A 87 7.20 -1.56 1.43
CA TRP A 87 6.80 -1.52 2.84
C TRP A 87 7.81 -2.30 3.71
N LEU A 88 8.20 -3.51 3.30
CA LEU A 88 9.18 -4.31 4.01
C LEU A 88 10.55 -3.64 4.08
N GLN A 89 11.02 -3.03 2.98
CA GLN A 89 12.24 -2.23 2.96
C GLN A 89 12.20 -1.10 3.99
N ALA A 90 11.08 -0.38 4.05
CA ALA A 90 10.89 0.71 5.01
C ALA A 90 10.90 0.18 6.46
N LEU A 91 10.35 -1.01 6.72
CA LEU A 91 10.35 -1.63 8.04
C LEU A 91 11.77 -1.91 8.54
N GLU A 92 12.63 -2.47 7.69
CA GLU A 92 14.03 -2.80 8.04
C GLU A 92 14.83 -1.56 8.46
N GLU A 93 14.42 -0.37 8.00
CA GLU A 93 15.04 0.91 8.32
C GLU A 93 14.24 1.73 9.35
N ASN A 94 13.24 1.13 10.01
CA ASN A 94 12.34 1.78 10.99
C ASN A 94 11.54 2.98 10.45
N MET A 95 11.26 2.98 9.14
CA MET A 95 10.51 4.03 8.42
C MET A 95 9.18 3.50 7.85
N ALA A 96 8.73 2.30 8.26
CA ALA A 96 7.49 1.72 7.77
C ALA A 96 6.27 2.58 8.18
N PRO A 97 5.41 2.95 7.21
CA PRO A 97 4.17 3.65 7.52
C PRO A 97 3.16 2.71 8.18
N ARG A 98 2.18 3.28 8.88
CA ARG A 98 1.06 2.54 9.46
C ARG A 98 0.21 1.88 8.37
N VAL A 99 -0.47 0.78 8.71
CA VAL A 99 -1.18 -0.09 7.76
C VAL A 99 -2.66 -0.24 8.14
N TYR A 100 -3.54 -0.34 7.16
CA TYR A 100 -4.94 -0.76 7.35
C TYR A 100 -5.10 -2.22 6.89
N LEU A 101 -5.28 -3.15 7.82
CA LEU A 101 -5.33 -4.59 7.54
C LEU A 101 -6.58 -4.99 6.75
N GLN A 102 -7.76 -4.43 7.06
CA GLN A 102 -8.99 -4.73 6.33
C GLN A 102 -8.95 -4.26 4.86
N ARG A 103 -8.00 -3.38 4.53
CA ARG A 103 -7.77 -2.78 3.21
C ARG A 103 -6.50 -3.32 2.53
N THR A 104 -5.76 -4.20 3.20
CA THR A 104 -4.53 -4.84 2.70
C THR A 104 -4.88 -6.21 2.13
N HIS A 105 -4.52 -6.45 0.88
CA HIS A 105 -4.86 -7.67 0.16
C HIS A 105 -4.09 -8.87 0.69
N ILE A 106 -4.70 -10.07 0.70
CA ILE A 106 -4.10 -11.28 1.28
C ILE A 106 -2.73 -11.64 0.68
N LYS A 107 -2.52 -11.29 -0.60
CA LYS A 107 -1.26 -11.45 -1.33
C LYS A 107 -0.08 -10.69 -0.73
N ALA A 108 -0.32 -9.67 0.11
CA ALA A 108 0.74 -9.05 0.90
C ALA A 108 1.47 -10.06 1.80
N LEU A 109 0.76 -11.11 2.28
CA LEU A 109 1.31 -12.12 3.18
C LEU A 109 2.33 -13.06 2.54
N GLU A 110 2.42 -13.08 1.20
CA GLU A 110 3.48 -13.80 0.49
C GLU A 110 4.85 -13.10 0.65
N ILE A 111 4.85 -11.82 1.04
CA ILE A 111 6.05 -10.98 1.17
C ILE A 111 6.24 -10.50 2.62
N VAL A 112 5.17 -10.05 3.27
CA VAL A 112 5.21 -9.45 4.61
C VAL A 112 4.42 -10.33 5.59
N PRO A 113 5.07 -10.93 6.61
CA PRO A 113 4.37 -11.70 7.63
C PRO A 113 3.28 -10.91 8.36
N MET A 114 2.14 -11.55 8.62
CA MET A 114 0.98 -10.97 9.33
C MET A 114 1.38 -10.31 10.66
N GLU A 115 2.28 -10.94 11.41
CA GLU A 115 2.75 -10.42 12.70
C GLU A 115 3.49 -9.07 12.59
N LEU A 116 4.12 -8.78 11.45
CA LEU A 116 4.74 -7.48 11.21
C LEU A 116 3.67 -6.44 10.84
N LEU A 117 2.71 -6.79 9.98
CA LEU A 117 1.62 -5.90 9.62
C LEU A 117 0.77 -5.50 10.84
N LYS A 118 0.47 -6.45 11.73
CA LYS A 118 -0.29 -6.20 12.98
C LYS A 118 0.37 -5.17 13.89
N ARG A 119 1.70 -5.16 14.02
CA ARG A 119 2.43 -4.18 14.85
C ARG A 119 2.21 -2.74 14.36
N TYR A 120 1.89 -2.56 13.08
CA TYR A 120 1.69 -1.28 12.42
C TYR A 120 0.22 -0.98 12.11
N SER A 121 -0.73 -1.81 12.54
CA SER A 121 -2.15 -1.70 12.19
C SER A 121 -2.84 -0.48 12.81
N MET A 122 -3.62 0.25 12.00
CA MET A 122 -4.47 1.37 12.45
C MET A 122 -5.91 0.96 12.75
N ASP A 123 -6.35 -0.18 12.24
CA ASP A 123 -7.73 -0.65 12.25
C ASP A 123 -7.97 -1.86 13.16
N LEU A 124 -6.97 -2.26 13.93
CA LEU A 124 -7.10 -3.12 15.10
C LEU A 124 -6.91 -2.26 16.36
N SER A 125 -8.02 -1.96 17.04
CA SER A 125 -8.07 -1.35 18.38
C SER A 125 -8.20 -2.42 19.46
#